data_AF-A0A2E3MEQ6-F1
#
_entry.id   AF-A0A2E3MEQ6-F1
#
_cell.length_a   1.000
_cell.length_b   1.000
_cell.length_c   1.000
_cell.angle_alpha   90.00
_cell.angle_beta   90.00
_cell.angle_gamma   90.00
#
_symmetry.space_group_name_H-M   'P 1'
#
loop_
_entity.id
_entity.type
_entity.pdbx_description
1 polymer ?
#
loop_
_entity_poly.entity_id
_entity_poly.type
_entity_poly.pdbx_seq_one_letter_code
_entity_poly.pdbx_strand_id
1 'polypeptide(L)'
;MAPTPFEHGLALAWSDGALSRDGAIMLETLQKQLGLSDEERAVQEQAWLSEMSKNQRRSFGDGDQILREWLEGLDDRANLTTSARDMGRAALDVGLSKTAWADAYQFADGLGLGEDLASGVWLEKEAEPLDGWPAALDPLAIILGLVISVPKTVASQPTQLVEGDAFVIIDHSDAQAKSLSWMPELIPVVNEKCAWGWKGGDKVSTTPPNKDLVYCSSVVLAWIRRLVAMRHQRGESGLEELPDGFQVMPSSAELESDGNNLKLSMIVDLGDHGLVRPWASVKIDGEITVNPAPEGIGPNWVKIHDGLANVIVTALETLPRQLLQAVGLQTDCVNISIHEGWITHDLSE
;
A
#
# COMPACT_ATOMS: atom_id res chain seq x y z
N MET A 1 -12.92 -1.88 -12.96
CA MET A 1 -13.03 -3.34 -12.75
C MET A 1 -11.65 -3.82 -12.38
N ALA A 2 -11.54 -4.82 -11.50
CA ALA A 2 -10.23 -5.43 -11.26
C ALA A 2 -9.73 -6.09 -12.57
N PRO A 3 -8.41 -6.03 -12.84
CA PRO A 3 -7.86 -6.61 -14.05
C PRO A 3 -8.02 -8.12 -14.03
N THR A 4 -8.26 -8.75 -15.19
CA THR A 4 -8.13 -10.21 -15.31
C THR A 4 -6.67 -10.65 -15.17
N PRO A 5 -6.38 -11.94 -14.94
CA PRO A 5 -5.00 -12.44 -14.96
C PRO A 5 -4.28 -12.17 -16.29
N PHE A 6 -4.99 -12.24 -17.42
CA PHE A 6 -4.41 -11.95 -18.73
C PHE A 6 -4.14 -10.45 -18.92
N GLU A 7 -5.03 -9.57 -18.46
CA GLU A 7 -4.81 -8.12 -18.45
C GLU A 7 -3.66 -7.71 -17.52
N HIS A 8 -3.48 -8.41 -16.40
CA HIS A 8 -2.31 -8.26 -15.54
C HIS A 8 -1.03 -8.67 -16.27
N GLY A 9 -1.03 -9.82 -16.95
CA GLY A 9 0.08 -10.25 -17.80
C GLY A 9 0.39 -9.26 -18.92
N LEU A 10 -0.63 -8.66 -19.56
CA LEU A 10 -0.46 -7.58 -20.54
C LEU A 10 0.21 -6.35 -19.90
N ALA A 11 -0.21 -5.95 -18.70
CA ALA A 11 0.39 -4.83 -17.99
C ALA A 11 1.88 -5.08 -17.66
N LEU A 12 2.26 -6.31 -17.29
CA LEU A 12 3.66 -6.69 -17.08
C LEU A 12 4.44 -6.69 -18.41
N ALA A 13 3.87 -7.28 -19.47
CA ALA A 13 4.51 -7.36 -20.79
C ALA A 13 4.83 -5.99 -21.41
N TRP A 14 4.03 -4.98 -21.06
CA TRP A 14 4.13 -3.61 -21.54
C TRP A 14 4.60 -2.63 -20.45
N SER A 15 5.11 -3.13 -19.33
CA SER A 15 5.41 -2.30 -18.14
C SER A 15 6.39 -1.17 -18.42
N ASP A 16 7.25 -1.36 -19.41
CA ASP A 16 8.24 -0.37 -19.81
C ASP A 16 7.76 0.53 -20.96
N GLY A 17 6.63 0.22 -21.61
CA GLY A 17 6.05 1.00 -22.70
C GLY A 17 6.24 0.42 -24.11
N ALA A 18 6.81 -0.77 -24.26
CA ALA A 18 6.89 -1.47 -25.55
C ALA A 18 6.79 -3.00 -25.39
N LEU A 19 5.98 -3.65 -26.22
CA LEU A 19 5.94 -5.11 -26.24
C LEU A 19 7.14 -5.70 -26.98
N SER A 20 7.95 -6.48 -26.28
CA SER A 20 9.05 -7.24 -26.88
C SER A 20 8.55 -8.51 -27.57
N ARG A 21 9.38 -9.08 -28.46
CA ARG A 21 9.06 -10.37 -29.10
C ARG A 21 8.91 -11.50 -28.09
N ASP A 22 9.76 -11.51 -27.07
CA ASP A 22 9.75 -12.53 -26.03
C ASP A 22 8.53 -12.34 -25.11
N GLY A 23 8.16 -11.09 -24.80
CA GLY A 23 6.92 -10.77 -24.10
C GLY A 23 5.67 -11.25 -24.87
N ALA A 24 5.63 -11.10 -26.20
CA ALA A 24 4.53 -11.61 -27.01
C ALA A 24 4.41 -13.14 -26.97
N ILE A 25 5.54 -13.86 -27.03
CA ILE A 25 5.58 -15.33 -26.89
C ILE A 25 5.15 -15.77 -25.49
N MET A 26 5.54 -15.02 -24.46
CA MET A 26 5.11 -15.26 -23.08
C MET A 26 3.61 -15.04 -22.90
N LEU A 27 3.00 -14.04 -23.54
CA LEU A 27 1.55 -13.86 -23.54
C LEU A 27 0.80 -15.00 -24.25
N GLU A 28 1.37 -15.58 -25.31
CA GLU A 28 0.83 -16.83 -25.90
C GLU A 28 0.92 -18.01 -24.94
N THR A 29 1.99 -18.05 -24.13
CA THR A 29 2.16 -19.08 -23.10
C THR A 29 1.14 -18.90 -21.98
N LEU A 30 0.95 -17.65 -21.53
CA LEU A 30 -0.07 -17.28 -20.55
C LEU A 30 -1.47 -17.63 -21.04
N GLN A 31 -1.82 -17.28 -22.29
CA GLN A 31 -3.12 -17.63 -22.89
C GLN A 31 -3.40 -19.13 -22.79
N LYS A 32 -2.40 -19.97 -23.11
CA LYS A 32 -2.52 -21.43 -23.01
C LYS A 32 -2.65 -21.91 -21.57
N GLN A 33 -1.89 -21.35 -20.64
CA GLN A 33 -1.98 -21.68 -19.22
C GLN A 33 -3.34 -21.32 -18.61
N LEU A 34 -3.92 -20.20 -19.03
CA LEU A 34 -5.25 -19.73 -18.60
C LEU A 34 -6.40 -20.41 -19.36
N GLY A 35 -6.11 -21.18 -20.42
CA GLY A 35 -7.14 -21.85 -21.23
C GLY A 35 -8.00 -20.91 -22.07
N LEU A 36 -7.51 -19.70 -22.38
CA LEU A 36 -8.26 -18.69 -23.12
C LEU A 36 -8.29 -18.99 -24.62
N SER A 37 -9.46 -18.84 -25.23
CA SER A 37 -9.60 -18.83 -26.69
C SER A 37 -9.01 -17.57 -27.31
N ASP A 38 -8.71 -17.62 -28.61
CA ASP A 38 -8.23 -16.45 -29.34
C ASP A 38 -9.25 -15.30 -29.34
N GLU A 39 -10.56 -15.62 -29.32
CA GLU A 39 -11.63 -14.63 -29.25
C GLU A 39 -11.67 -13.94 -27.89
N GLU A 40 -11.57 -14.69 -26.78
CA GLU A 40 -11.55 -14.12 -25.43
C GLU A 40 -10.29 -13.28 -25.19
N ARG A 41 -9.15 -13.75 -25.69
CA ARG A 41 -7.90 -12.98 -25.69
C ARG A 41 -8.07 -11.68 -26.45
N ALA A 42 -8.61 -11.72 -27.67
CA ALA A 42 -8.78 -10.54 -28.50
C ALA A 42 -9.70 -9.49 -27.85
N VAL A 43 -10.75 -9.91 -27.14
CA VAL A 43 -11.64 -8.98 -26.40
C VAL A 43 -10.86 -8.27 -25.28
N GLN A 44 -10.05 -9.00 -24.53
CA GLN A 44 -9.25 -8.43 -23.44
C GLN A 44 -8.13 -7.52 -23.97
N GLU A 45 -7.41 -7.95 -25.01
CA GLU A 45 -6.41 -7.10 -25.68
C GLU A 45 -7.05 -5.84 -26.27
N GLN A 46 -8.24 -5.93 -26.88
CA GLN A 46 -8.94 -4.79 -27.45
C GLN A 46 -9.43 -3.81 -26.37
N ALA A 47 -9.94 -4.32 -25.24
CA ALA A 47 -10.31 -3.51 -24.08
C ALA A 47 -9.09 -2.80 -23.52
N TRP A 48 -8.02 -3.55 -23.27
CA TRP A 48 -6.76 -3.05 -22.76
C TRP A 48 -6.09 -2.03 -23.70
N LEU A 49 -6.07 -2.28 -25.02
CA LEU A 49 -5.58 -1.34 -26.03
C LEU A 49 -6.47 -0.10 -26.15
N SER A 50 -7.77 -0.21 -25.90
CA SER A 50 -8.65 0.96 -25.89
C SER A 50 -8.37 1.88 -24.69
N GLU A 51 -7.86 1.32 -23.59
CA GLU A 51 -7.36 2.07 -22.45
C GLU A 51 -5.93 2.58 -22.71
N MET A 52 -5.06 1.76 -23.29
CA MET A 52 -3.65 2.08 -23.55
C MET A 52 -3.43 3.01 -24.75
N SER A 53 -4.28 3.02 -25.79
CA SER A 53 -4.16 3.88 -26.98
C SER A 53 -4.29 5.38 -26.69
N LYS A 54 -4.61 5.73 -25.45
CA LYS A 54 -4.56 7.10 -24.92
C LYS A 54 -3.17 7.51 -24.42
N ASN A 55 -2.26 6.54 -24.23
CA ASN A 55 -0.90 6.72 -23.69
C ASN A 55 0.14 6.46 -24.79
N GLN A 56 0.65 7.53 -25.41
CA GLN A 56 1.78 7.41 -26.34
C GLN A 56 3.09 7.31 -25.58
N ARG A 57 3.63 6.10 -25.40
CA ARG A 57 5.03 5.87 -25.00
C ARG A 57 5.71 4.94 -26.01
N ARG A 58 6.98 5.21 -26.28
CA ARG A 58 7.92 4.32 -26.97
C ARG A 58 9.07 4.06 -26.00
N SER A 59 9.42 2.80 -25.76
CA SER A 59 10.57 2.39 -24.95
C SER A 59 11.22 1.11 -25.51
N PHE A 60 12.10 0.46 -24.74
CA PHE A 60 13.09 -0.51 -25.20
C PHE A 60 12.67 -2.00 -25.14
N GLY A 61 11.61 -2.38 -24.43
CA GLY A 61 11.05 -3.75 -24.39
C GLY A 61 11.64 -4.71 -23.34
N ASP A 62 11.88 -4.26 -22.11
CA ASP A 62 12.38 -5.03 -20.95
C ASP A 62 11.27 -5.56 -20.01
N GLY A 63 9.98 -5.39 -20.35
CA GLY A 63 8.85 -5.93 -19.57
C GLY A 63 8.74 -7.46 -19.57
N ASP A 64 9.51 -8.14 -20.42
CA ASP A 64 9.53 -9.60 -20.55
C ASP A 64 10.17 -10.30 -19.34
N GLN A 65 11.13 -9.67 -18.67
CA GLN A 65 11.75 -10.26 -17.48
C GLN A 65 10.73 -10.37 -16.33
N ILE A 66 9.97 -9.31 -16.07
CA ILE A 66 8.97 -9.28 -14.99
C ILE A 66 7.82 -10.25 -15.30
N LEU A 67 7.38 -10.29 -16.57
CA LEU A 67 6.38 -11.26 -17.01
C LEU A 67 6.87 -12.71 -16.84
N ARG A 68 8.15 -12.99 -17.14
CA ARG A 68 8.75 -14.31 -16.96
C ARG A 68 8.76 -14.73 -15.49
N GLU A 69 9.20 -13.86 -14.59
CA GLU A 69 9.22 -14.14 -13.15
C GLU A 69 7.80 -14.42 -12.62
N TRP A 70 6.80 -13.68 -13.10
CA TRP A 70 5.40 -13.94 -12.76
C TRP A 70 4.90 -15.28 -13.31
N LEU A 71 5.20 -15.61 -14.57
CA LEU A 71 4.85 -16.90 -15.19
C LEU A 71 5.49 -18.09 -14.47
N GLU A 72 6.77 -17.98 -14.09
CA GLU A 72 7.46 -19.01 -13.30
C GLU A 72 6.78 -19.21 -11.93
N GLY A 73 6.30 -18.13 -11.32
CA GLY A 73 5.51 -18.18 -10.09
C GLY A 73 4.15 -18.87 -10.24
N LEU A 74 3.56 -18.87 -11.45
CA LEU A 74 2.28 -19.54 -11.73
C LEU A 74 2.40 -21.06 -11.85
N ASP A 75 3.60 -21.60 -12.06
CA ASP A 75 3.83 -23.04 -12.24
C ASP A 75 3.71 -23.83 -10.92
N ASP A 76 3.87 -23.18 -9.75
CA ASP A 76 3.76 -23.81 -8.42
C ASP A 76 2.28 -23.95 -7.96
N ARG A 77 1.50 -24.72 -8.73
CA ARG A 77 0.05 -24.86 -8.54
C ARG A 77 -0.37 -25.32 -7.14
N ALA A 78 0.39 -26.22 -6.53
CA ALA A 78 0.07 -26.76 -5.20
C ALA A 78 0.15 -25.68 -4.11
N ASN A 79 1.18 -24.84 -4.19
CA ASN A 79 1.36 -23.71 -3.28
C ASN A 79 0.29 -22.64 -3.53
N LEU A 80 0.01 -22.31 -4.79
CA LEU A 80 -1.01 -21.33 -5.16
C LEU A 80 -2.41 -21.73 -4.68
N THR A 81 -2.80 -23.00 -4.83
CA THR A 81 -4.08 -23.53 -4.32
C THR A 81 -4.19 -23.39 -2.80
N THR A 82 -3.11 -23.70 -2.08
CA THR A 82 -3.11 -23.60 -0.60
C THR A 82 -3.18 -22.13 -0.18
N SER A 83 -2.34 -21.28 -0.74
CA SER A 83 -2.33 -19.84 -0.45
C SER A 83 -3.64 -19.15 -0.84
N ALA A 84 -4.27 -19.50 -1.96
CA ALA A 84 -5.57 -18.92 -2.34
C ALA A 84 -6.66 -19.23 -1.30
N ARG A 85 -6.66 -20.44 -0.73
CA ARG A 85 -7.58 -20.82 0.34
C ARG A 85 -7.31 -20.02 1.63
N ASP A 86 -6.05 -19.94 2.04
CA ASP A 86 -5.65 -19.21 3.24
C ASP A 86 -5.94 -17.71 3.10
N MET A 87 -5.75 -17.15 1.89
CA MET A 87 -6.12 -15.78 1.54
C MET A 87 -7.63 -15.54 1.61
N GLY A 88 -8.45 -16.49 1.14
CA GLY A 88 -9.90 -16.41 1.28
C GLY A 88 -10.34 -16.34 2.74
N ARG A 89 -9.75 -17.19 3.60
CA ARG A 89 -10.02 -17.17 5.04
C ARG A 89 -9.61 -15.85 5.67
N ALA A 90 -8.40 -15.37 5.34
CA ALA A 90 -7.86 -14.12 5.87
C ALA A 90 -8.69 -12.91 5.44
N ALA A 91 -9.25 -12.92 4.22
CA ALA A 91 -10.06 -11.81 3.72
C ALA A 91 -11.36 -11.61 4.53
N LEU A 92 -11.89 -12.67 5.14
CA LEU A 92 -13.01 -12.55 6.09
C LEU A 92 -12.63 -11.78 7.35
N ASP A 93 -11.41 -12.00 7.86
CA ASP A 93 -10.94 -11.36 9.09
C ASP A 93 -10.66 -9.86 8.88
N VAL A 94 -10.35 -9.46 7.64
CA VAL A 94 -10.11 -8.07 7.23
C VAL A 94 -11.41 -7.34 6.85
N GLY A 95 -12.45 -8.09 6.49
CA GLY A 95 -13.72 -7.56 6.02
C GLY A 95 -13.80 -7.55 4.50
N LEU A 96 -14.59 -8.48 3.94
CA LEU A 96 -14.73 -8.67 2.50
C LEU A 96 -16.02 -8.02 1.98
N SER A 97 -15.87 -6.95 1.18
CA SER A 97 -17.02 -6.33 0.52
C SER A 97 -17.54 -7.18 -0.65
N LYS A 98 -18.82 -7.00 -1.04
CA LYS A 98 -19.42 -7.72 -2.18
C LYS A 98 -18.67 -7.47 -3.49
N THR A 99 -18.17 -6.26 -3.70
CA THR A 99 -17.38 -5.89 -4.89
C THR A 99 -15.99 -6.50 -4.84
N ALA A 100 -15.30 -6.43 -3.70
CA ALA A 100 -13.99 -7.06 -3.53
C ALA A 100 -14.06 -8.59 -3.68
N TRP A 101 -15.13 -9.23 -3.18
CA TRP A 101 -15.38 -10.65 -3.42
C TRP A 101 -15.57 -10.98 -4.90
N ALA A 102 -16.43 -10.22 -5.61
CA ALA A 102 -16.70 -10.46 -7.02
C ALA A 102 -15.41 -10.32 -7.87
N ASP A 103 -14.65 -9.26 -7.61
CA ASP A 103 -13.38 -8.98 -8.29
C ASP A 103 -12.32 -10.04 -7.96
N ALA A 104 -12.18 -10.44 -6.68
CA ALA A 104 -11.19 -11.42 -6.24
C ALA A 104 -11.51 -12.82 -6.77
N TYR A 105 -12.79 -13.20 -6.73
CA TYR A 105 -13.26 -14.46 -7.27
C TYR A 105 -13.03 -14.51 -8.79
N GLN A 106 -13.36 -13.45 -9.53
CA GLN A 106 -13.12 -13.39 -10.97
C GLN A 106 -11.64 -13.54 -11.30
N PHE A 107 -10.75 -12.87 -10.55
CA PHE A 107 -9.30 -13.00 -10.75
C PHE A 107 -8.79 -14.41 -10.43
N ALA A 108 -9.17 -14.96 -9.27
CA ALA A 108 -8.75 -16.29 -8.85
C ALA A 108 -9.31 -17.39 -9.77
N ASP A 109 -10.56 -17.28 -10.20
CA ASP A 109 -11.19 -18.20 -11.16
C ASP A 109 -10.48 -18.17 -12.51
N GLY A 110 -10.05 -16.98 -12.98
CA GLY A 110 -9.21 -16.85 -14.17
C GLY A 110 -7.87 -17.58 -14.06
N LEU A 111 -7.33 -17.76 -12.84
CA LEU A 111 -6.14 -18.59 -12.59
C LEU A 111 -6.47 -20.07 -12.37
N GLY A 112 -7.74 -20.46 -12.30
CA GLY A 112 -8.20 -21.80 -11.91
C GLY A 112 -8.16 -22.05 -10.40
N LEU A 113 -8.13 -20.99 -9.59
CA LEU A 113 -8.07 -21.01 -8.12
C LEU A 113 -9.38 -20.58 -7.45
N GLY A 114 -10.44 -20.32 -8.24
CA GLY A 114 -11.71 -19.77 -7.76
C GLY A 114 -12.37 -20.62 -6.67
N GLU A 115 -12.43 -21.94 -6.86
CA GLU A 115 -12.98 -22.86 -5.84
C GLU A 115 -12.15 -22.90 -4.57
N ASP A 116 -10.81 -22.84 -4.67
CA ASP A 116 -9.93 -22.85 -3.50
C ASP A 116 -10.11 -21.57 -2.68
N LEU A 117 -10.15 -20.41 -3.33
CA LEU A 117 -10.45 -19.13 -2.69
C LEU A 117 -11.84 -19.17 -2.02
N ALA A 118 -12.87 -19.63 -2.73
CA ALA A 118 -14.23 -19.74 -2.20
C ALA A 118 -14.31 -20.67 -0.99
N SER A 119 -13.61 -21.80 -1.02
CA SER A 119 -13.59 -22.74 0.10
C SER A 119 -13.00 -22.13 1.38
N GLY A 120 -12.04 -21.22 1.25
CA GLY A 120 -11.49 -20.45 2.37
C GLY A 120 -12.44 -19.38 2.90
N VAL A 121 -13.12 -18.66 2.00
CA VAL A 121 -14.14 -17.64 2.37
C VAL A 121 -15.37 -18.28 3.02
N TRP A 122 -15.79 -19.48 2.60
CA TRP A 122 -16.95 -20.18 3.16
C TRP A 122 -16.63 -21.12 4.32
N LEU A 123 -15.36 -21.20 4.74
CA LEU A 123 -14.89 -22.09 5.82
C LEU A 123 -15.24 -23.57 5.55
N GLU A 124 -15.33 -23.96 4.28
CA GLU A 124 -15.71 -25.33 3.88
C GLU A 124 -14.54 -26.31 4.02
N LYS A 125 -13.31 -25.81 3.96
CA LYS A 125 -12.06 -26.55 4.17
C LYS A 125 -11.24 -25.85 5.24
N GLU A 126 -10.47 -26.62 6.01
CA GLU A 126 -9.47 -26.05 6.91
C GLU A 126 -8.48 -25.20 6.09
N ALA A 127 -8.27 -23.98 6.57
CA ALA A 127 -7.34 -23.00 6.05
C ALA A 127 -6.40 -22.62 7.19
N GLU A 128 -5.11 -22.55 6.90
CA GLU A 128 -4.12 -22.15 7.89
C GLU A 128 -4.13 -20.62 8.05
N PRO A 129 -3.71 -20.09 9.21
CA PRO A 129 -3.46 -18.66 9.35
C PRO A 129 -2.44 -18.21 8.28
N LEU A 130 -2.82 -17.20 7.50
CA LEU A 130 -2.01 -16.76 6.38
C LEU A 130 -0.67 -16.17 6.86
N ASP A 131 0.44 -16.84 6.56
CA ASP A 131 1.82 -16.40 6.87
C ASP A 131 2.61 -16.01 5.60
N GLY A 132 1.92 -15.32 4.69
CA GLY A 132 2.43 -14.90 3.38
C GLY A 132 1.84 -15.68 2.21
N TRP A 133 2.19 -15.27 0.99
CA TRP A 133 1.73 -15.89 -0.26
C TRP A 133 2.82 -15.77 -1.34
N PRO A 134 2.79 -16.61 -2.38
CA PRO A 134 3.66 -16.47 -3.54
C PRO A 134 3.42 -15.14 -4.27
N ALA A 135 4.47 -14.49 -4.76
CA ALA A 135 4.37 -13.21 -5.47
C ALA A 135 3.38 -13.24 -6.67
N ALA A 136 3.17 -14.41 -7.27
CA ALA A 136 2.17 -14.60 -8.32
C ALA A 136 0.73 -14.27 -7.88
N LEU A 137 0.43 -14.34 -6.58
CA LEU A 137 -0.87 -13.99 -5.98
C LEU A 137 -0.93 -12.55 -5.45
N ASP A 138 0.10 -11.73 -5.65
CA ASP A 138 0.07 -10.31 -5.24
C ASP A 138 -1.17 -9.56 -5.76
N PRO A 139 -1.61 -9.73 -7.02
CA PRO A 139 -2.83 -9.08 -7.50
C PRO A 139 -4.08 -9.54 -6.73
N LEU A 140 -4.17 -10.82 -6.40
CA LEU A 140 -5.27 -11.36 -5.61
C LEU A 140 -5.25 -10.80 -4.18
N ALA A 141 -4.08 -10.68 -3.57
CA ALA A 141 -3.91 -10.09 -2.25
C ALA A 141 -4.35 -8.61 -2.22
N ILE A 142 -4.08 -7.87 -3.29
CA ILE A 142 -4.50 -6.47 -3.44
C ILE A 142 -6.03 -6.38 -3.52
N ILE A 143 -6.67 -7.20 -4.36
CA ILE A 143 -8.13 -7.19 -4.51
C ILE A 143 -8.83 -7.56 -3.19
N LEU A 144 -8.26 -8.49 -2.44
CA LEU A 144 -8.77 -8.92 -1.13
C LEU A 144 -8.40 -7.96 0.03
N GLY A 145 -7.62 -6.90 -0.22
CA GLY A 145 -7.17 -5.97 0.82
C GLY A 145 -6.15 -6.55 1.80
N LEU A 146 -5.59 -7.73 1.51
CA LEU A 146 -4.68 -8.48 2.38
C LEU A 146 -3.28 -7.85 2.48
N VAL A 147 -2.87 -7.11 1.44
CA VAL A 147 -1.61 -6.34 1.44
C VAL A 147 -1.60 -5.25 2.53
N ILE A 148 -2.77 -4.90 3.07
CA ILE A 148 -2.97 -3.90 4.12
C ILE A 148 -3.14 -4.56 5.51
N SER A 149 -3.37 -5.87 5.58
CA SER A 149 -4.01 -6.46 6.77
C SER A 149 -3.59 -7.87 7.18
N VAL A 150 -2.62 -8.52 6.52
CA VAL A 150 -2.14 -9.83 6.97
C VAL A 150 -0.98 -9.64 7.94
N PRO A 151 -1.18 -9.90 9.25
CA PRO A 151 -0.08 -9.94 10.19
C PRO A 151 0.73 -11.19 9.85
N LYS A 152 2.03 -11.03 9.59
CA LYS A 152 2.94 -12.16 9.76
C LYS A 152 2.76 -12.64 11.19
N THR A 153 2.20 -13.83 11.35
CA THR A 153 2.14 -14.47 12.66
C THR A 153 3.51 -15.09 12.88
N VAL A 154 4.51 -14.24 13.07
CA VAL A 154 5.84 -14.69 13.46
C VAL A 154 5.65 -15.37 14.80
N ALA A 155 5.84 -16.70 14.82
CA ALA A 155 5.95 -17.47 16.05
C ALA A 155 6.79 -16.64 17.03
N SER A 156 6.21 -16.34 18.20
CA SER A 156 6.72 -15.40 19.18
C SER A 156 8.14 -15.75 19.60
N GLN A 157 9.12 -15.27 18.84
CA GLN A 157 10.44 -15.03 19.38
C GLN A 157 10.27 -13.86 20.35
N PRO A 158 10.83 -13.93 21.56
CA PRO A 158 10.77 -12.81 22.49
C PRO A 158 11.29 -11.56 21.78
N THR A 159 10.41 -10.57 21.61
CA THR A 159 10.77 -9.28 21.01
C THR A 159 11.94 -8.71 21.81
N GLN A 160 13.13 -8.62 21.20
CA GLN A 160 14.26 -7.96 21.84
C GLN A 160 13.98 -6.45 21.83
N LEU A 161 13.67 -5.93 23.02
CA LEU A 161 13.59 -4.49 23.25
C LEU A 161 15.01 -3.92 23.25
N VAL A 162 15.21 -2.80 22.57
CA VAL A 162 16.48 -2.08 22.58
C VAL A 162 16.38 -0.79 23.40
N GLU A 163 17.50 -0.28 23.88
CA GLU A 163 17.56 1.07 24.45
C GLU A 163 17.45 2.11 23.33
N GLY A 164 16.64 3.16 23.55
CA GLY A 164 16.45 4.24 22.60
C GLY A 164 15.26 5.13 22.97
N ASP A 165 15.17 6.29 22.33
CA ASP A 165 14.01 7.18 22.52
C ASP A 165 12.79 6.60 21.80
N ALA A 166 11.61 6.75 22.41
CA ALA A 166 10.35 6.34 21.81
C ALA A 166 9.84 7.41 20.84
N PHE A 167 9.59 7.04 19.59
CA PHE A 167 8.95 7.86 18.55
C PHE A 167 7.48 7.50 18.34
N VAL A 168 7.06 6.35 18.85
CA VAL A 168 5.66 5.92 18.94
C VAL A 168 5.43 5.37 20.34
N ILE A 169 4.32 5.75 20.98
CA ILE A 169 3.90 5.22 22.27
C ILE A 169 2.39 4.93 22.21
N ILE A 170 2.01 3.75 22.69
CA ILE A 170 0.63 3.32 22.89
C ILE A 170 0.45 3.04 24.39
N ASP A 171 -0.39 3.82 25.04
CA ASP A 171 -0.80 3.65 26.42
C ASP A 171 -2.05 2.76 26.51
N HIS A 172 -1.84 1.45 26.46
CA HIS A 172 -2.92 0.48 26.62
C HIS A 172 -2.39 -0.78 27.30
N SER A 173 -3.12 -1.33 28.27
CA SER A 173 -2.66 -2.45 29.11
C SER A 173 -2.34 -3.72 28.31
N ASP A 174 -3.09 -3.95 27.25
CA ASP A 174 -2.95 -5.14 26.40
C ASP A 174 -1.96 -4.93 25.23
N ALA A 175 -1.44 -3.72 25.05
CA ALA A 175 -0.53 -3.42 23.95
C ALA A 175 0.88 -3.99 24.22
N GLN A 176 1.41 -4.74 23.27
CA GLN A 176 2.77 -5.26 23.33
C GLN A 176 3.53 -4.94 22.05
N ALA A 177 4.68 -4.29 22.19
CA ALA A 177 5.50 -3.90 21.06
C ALA A 177 6.05 -5.14 20.34
N LYS A 178 5.92 -5.14 19.02
CA LYS A 178 6.38 -6.22 18.12
C LYS A 178 7.13 -5.61 16.95
N SER A 179 7.96 -6.42 16.30
CA SER A 179 8.64 -6.00 15.07
C SER A 179 7.64 -5.68 13.97
N LEU A 180 7.80 -4.54 13.30
CA LEU A 180 6.91 -4.08 12.25
C LEU A 180 7.47 -4.49 10.89
N SER A 181 6.88 -5.49 10.23
CA SER A 181 7.34 -5.96 8.90
C SER A 181 7.25 -4.88 7.83
N TRP A 182 6.29 -3.96 7.95
CA TRP A 182 6.05 -2.85 7.05
C TRP A 182 6.88 -1.60 7.38
N MET A 183 7.54 -1.54 8.55
CA MET A 183 8.45 -0.46 8.92
C MET A 183 9.61 -1.02 9.76
N PRO A 184 10.53 -1.78 9.13
CA PRO A 184 11.56 -2.54 9.85
C PRO A 184 12.59 -1.66 10.59
N GLU A 185 12.72 -0.39 10.20
CA GLU A 185 13.59 0.57 10.86
C GLU A 185 12.96 1.17 12.13
N LEU A 186 11.66 0.97 12.36
CA LEU A 186 10.97 1.35 13.58
C LEU A 186 10.90 0.13 14.51
N ILE A 187 11.79 0.10 15.50
CA ILE A 187 12.06 -1.08 16.32
C ILE A 187 11.51 -0.93 17.74
N PRO A 188 11.05 -2.03 18.38
CA PRO A 188 10.59 -2.01 19.77
C PRO A 188 11.66 -1.52 20.74
N VAL A 189 11.31 -0.54 21.59
CA VAL A 189 12.23 0.06 22.58
C VAL A 189 11.78 -0.19 24.01
N VAL A 190 12.73 -0.14 24.95
CA VAL A 190 12.42 -0.19 26.38
C VAL A 190 11.66 1.08 26.78
N ASN A 191 10.42 0.92 27.25
CA ASN A 191 9.57 2.00 27.75
C ASN A 191 8.58 1.45 28.79
N GLU A 192 8.03 2.30 29.65
CA GLU A 192 6.97 1.92 30.60
C GLU A 192 5.68 1.46 29.89
N LYS A 193 5.46 1.99 28.68
CA LYS A 193 4.33 1.70 27.79
C LYS A 193 4.79 0.95 26.54
N CYS A 194 3.85 0.53 25.69
CA CYS A 194 4.20 -0.06 24.40
C CYS A 194 4.81 1.01 23.48
N ALA A 195 6.05 0.81 23.02
CA ALA A 195 6.76 1.84 22.28
C ALA A 195 7.71 1.32 21.20
N TRP A 196 7.96 2.18 20.21
CA TRP A 196 8.99 1.98 19.18
C TRP A 196 9.84 3.22 18.98
N GLY A 197 11.08 3.01 18.55
CA GLY A 197 12.04 4.06 18.20
C GLY A 197 12.79 3.74 16.91
N TRP A 198 13.48 4.73 16.35
CA TRP A 198 14.25 4.54 15.12
C TRP A 198 15.54 3.75 15.37
N LYS A 199 15.78 2.76 14.53
CA LYS A 199 17.03 2.02 14.47
C LYS A 199 18.18 2.97 14.13
N GLY A 200 19.21 2.98 14.96
CA GLY A 200 20.33 3.92 14.85
C GLY A 200 20.35 5.01 15.92
N GLY A 201 19.31 5.10 16.75
CA GLY A 201 19.31 5.94 17.95
C GLY A 201 19.09 7.42 17.67
N ASP A 202 18.22 7.74 16.70
CA ASP A 202 17.72 9.10 16.56
C ASP A 202 17.12 9.57 17.89
N LYS A 203 17.31 10.84 18.19
CA LYS A 203 16.80 11.44 19.42
C LYS A 203 15.56 12.22 19.17
N VAL A 204 14.58 12.10 20.06
CA VAL A 204 13.39 12.92 19.95
C VAL A 204 13.71 14.32 20.48
N SER A 205 13.22 15.34 19.77
CA SER A 205 13.48 16.74 20.11
C SER A 205 12.66 17.25 21.30
N THR A 206 11.52 16.62 21.57
CA THR A 206 10.51 17.07 22.54
C THR A 206 9.91 15.88 23.29
N THR A 207 9.39 16.12 24.50
CA THR A 207 8.78 15.06 25.31
C THR A 207 7.44 14.61 24.70
N PRO A 208 7.15 13.29 24.66
CA PRO A 208 5.86 12.81 24.21
C PRO A 208 4.70 13.36 25.08
N PRO A 209 3.61 13.85 24.48
CA PRO A 209 2.40 14.20 25.20
C PRO A 209 1.78 12.98 25.90
N ASN A 210 1.03 13.21 26.98
CA ASN A 210 0.31 12.15 27.68
C ASN A 210 -1.07 11.92 27.04
N LYS A 211 -1.12 10.99 26.08
CA LYS A 211 -2.31 10.56 25.32
C LYS A 211 -2.22 9.06 25.02
N ASP A 212 -3.32 8.46 24.60
CA ASP A 212 -3.43 7.00 24.43
C ASP A 212 -2.56 6.49 23.27
N LEU A 213 -2.52 7.22 22.17
CA LEU A 213 -1.60 6.96 21.06
C LEU A 213 -0.88 8.25 20.68
N VAL A 214 0.45 8.22 20.70
CA VAL A 214 1.29 9.33 20.23
C VAL A 214 2.38 8.84 19.29
N TYR A 215 2.63 9.59 18.22
CA TYR A 215 3.73 9.31 17.30
C TYR A 215 4.31 10.58 16.68
N CYS A 216 5.61 10.59 16.42
CA CYS A 216 6.30 11.75 15.86
C CYS A 216 5.94 11.96 14.38
N SER A 217 6.04 13.22 13.92
CA SER A 217 5.95 13.58 12.50
C SER A 217 6.95 12.84 11.62
N SER A 218 8.10 12.43 12.15
CA SER A 218 9.07 11.61 11.40
C SER A 218 8.51 10.23 11.03
N VAL A 219 7.65 9.65 11.87
CA VAL A 219 6.96 8.38 11.61
C VAL A 219 5.90 8.57 10.52
N VAL A 220 5.15 9.68 10.57
CA VAL A 220 4.21 10.06 9.49
C VAL A 220 4.95 10.24 8.17
N LEU A 221 6.08 10.94 8.18
CA LEU A 221 6.89 11.16 6.99
C LEU A 221 7.40 9.83 6.40
N ALA A 222 7.91 8.91 7.24
CA ALA A 222 8.32 7.59 6.79
C ALA A 222 7.16 6.79 6.19
N TRP A 223 5.96 6.90 6.79
CA TRP A 223 4.76 6.27 6.27
C TRP A 223 4.31 6.85 4.92
N ILE A 224 4.32 8.19 4.77
CA ILE A 224 4.04 8.89 3.49
C ILE A 224 4.98 8.39 2.38
N ARG A 225 6.28 8.33 2.67
CA ARG A 225 7.29 7.84 1.73
C ARG A 225 6.97 6.42 1.28
N ARG A 226 6.56 5.57 2.23
CA ARG A 226 6.15 4.19 1.93
C ARG A 226 4.87 4.14 1.10
N LEU A 227 3.83 4.90 1.43
CA LEU A 227 2.58 4.95 0.66
C LEU A 227 2.83 5.30 -0.81
N VAL A 228 3.64 6.33 -1.05
CA VAL A 228 4.00 6.76 -2.42
C VAL A 228 4.89 5.72 -3.11
N ALA A 229 5.87 5.13 -2.41
CA ALA A 229 6.70 4.07 -2.98
C ALA A 229 5.89 2.82 -3.37
N MET A 230 4.93 2.43 -2.54
CA MET A 230 4.01 1.32 -2.82
C MET A 230 3.10 1.63 -4.01
N ARG A 231 2.66 2.88 -4.20
CA ARG A 231 1.93 3.30 -5.42
C ARG A 231 2.80 3.15 -6.67
N HIS A 232 4.06 3.61 -6.62
CA HIS A 232 4.98 3.45 -7.76
C HIS A 232 5.29 1.99 -8.08
N GLN A 233 5.47 1.13 -7.07
CA GLN A 233 5.67 -0.31 -7.28
C GLN A 233 4.47 -0.97 -8.00
N ARG A 234 3.27 -0.41 -7.85
CA ARG A 234 2.03 -0.86 -8.50
C ARG A 234 1.81 -0.25 -9.89
N GLY A 235 2.73 0.60 -10.38
CA GLY A 235 2.55 1.35 -11.63
C GLY A 235 1.51 2.47 -11.53
N GLU A 236 1.03 2.78 -10.32
CA GLU A 236 0.11 3.88 -10.07
C GLU A 236 0.86 5.23 -10.02
N SER A 237 0.14 6.32 -10.31
CA SER A 237 0.68 7.65 -10.07
C SER A 237 0.92 7.87 -8.58
N GLY A 238 2.09 8.43 -8.23
CA GLY A 238 2.47 8.68 -6.84
C GLY A 238 1.50 9.58 -6.07
N LEU A 239 0.73 10.43 -6.78
CA LEU A 239 -0.42 11.18 -6.27
C LEU A 239 -1.67 10.86 -7.10
N GLU A 240 -2.83 10.99 -6.48
CA GLU A 240 -4.12 10.93 -7.20
C GLU A 240 -4.24 12.06 -8.21
N GLU A 241 -4.80 11.74 -9.38
CA GLU A 241 -5.02 12.67 -10.49
C GLU A 241 -3.78 13.42 -11.01
N LEU A 242 -2.58 12.93 -10.67
CA LEU A 242 -1.34 13.48 -11.21
C LEU A 242 -1.35 13.32 -12.75
N PRO A 243 -1.06 14.37 -13.53
CA PRO A 243 -0.97 14.26 -14.99
C PRO A 243 -0.01 13.17 -15.45
N ASP A 244 -0.34 12.51 -16.55
CA ASP A 244 0.50 11.46 -17.14
C ASP A 244 1.91 11.98 -17.48
N GLY A 245 2.93 11.21 -17.12
CA GLY A 245 4.32 11.58 -17.30
C GLY A 245 4.91 12.40 -16.14
N PHE A 246 4.10 12.79 -15.16
CA PHE A 246 4.62 13.38 -13.93
C PHE A 246 4.97 12.27 -12.95
N GLN A 247 6.05 12.44 -12.20
CA GLN A 247 6.50 11.48 -11.21
C GLN A 247 6.85 12.16 -9.90
N VAL A 248 6.47 11.53 -8.80
CA VAL A 248 6.76 12.05 -7.47
C VAL A 248 8.03 11.39 -6.94
N MET A 249 8.89 12.14 -6.25
CA MET A 249 10.09 11.59 -5.64
C MET A 249 9.89 11.39 -4.14
N PRO A 250 9.48 10.20 -3.64
CA PRO A 250 9.15 10.00 -2.23
C PRO A 250 10.33 10.31 -1.31
N SER A 251 11.57 10.01 -1.72
CA SER A 251 12.78 10.31 -0.94
C SER A 251 12.97 11.82 -0.66
N SER A 252 12.37 12.69 -1.47
CA SER A 252 12.43 14.14 -1.31
C SER A 252 11.35 14.73 -0.41
N ALA A 253 10.45 13.90 0.13
CA ALA A 253 9.37 14.35 0.98
C ALA A 253 9.91 15.02 2.25
N GLU A 254 9.37 16.19 2.56
CA GLU A 254 9.63 16.99 3.75
C GLU A 254 8.29 17.29 4.43
N LEU A 255 8.22 17.05 5.74
CA LEU A 255 7.02 17.26 6.55
C LEU A 255 7.34 18.28 7.64
N GLU A 256 6.58 19.38 7.66
CA GLU A 256 6.74 20.47 8.61
C GLU A 256 5.44 20.64 9.41
N SER A 257 5.56 20.84 10.73
CA SER A 257 4.43 21.23 11.58
C SER A 257 4.48 22.72 11.86
N ASP A 258 3.39 23.43 11.59
CA ASP A 258 3.21 24.84 11.93
C ASP A 258 1.90 25.02 12.72
N GLY A 259 2.02 25.07 14.05
CA GLY A 259 0.89 25.00 14.96
C GLY A 259 0.06 23.73 14.73
N ASN A 260 -1.21 23.92 14.39
CA ASN A 260 -2.15 22.82 14.09
C ASN A 260 -2.11 22.39 12.61
N ASN A 261 -1.19 22.92 11.81
CA ASN A 261 -1.06 22.53 10.41
C ASN A 261 0.11 21.56 10.22
N LEU A 262 -0.14 20.57 9.37
CA LEU A 262 0.89 19.67 8.87
C LEU A 262 1.06 19.94 7.37
N LYS A 263 2.26 20.34 6.97
CA LYS A 263 2.60 20.70 5.59
C LYS A 263 3.53 19.66 5.00
N LEU A 264 3.12 19.06 3.89
CA LEU A 264 3.95 18.17 3.07
C LEU A 264 4.47 18.95 1.87
N SER A 265 5.76 18.84 1.61
CA SER A 265 6.34 19.23 0.32
C SER A 265 7.16 18.09 -0.25
N MET A 266 7.17 17.97 -1.56
CA MET A 266 7.82 16.85 -2.24
C MET A 266 8.18 17.27 -3.66
N ILE A 267 9.31 16.79 -4.17
CA ILE A 267 9.70 17.02 -5.56
C ILE A 267 8.79 16.21 -6.47
N VAL A 268 8.23 16.90 -7.46
CA VAL A 268 7.48 16.33 -8.57
C VAL A 268 8.25 16.65 -9.85
N ASP A 269 8.63 15.60 -10.56
CA ASP A 269 9.13 15.67 -11.93
C ASP A 269 7.94 15.86 -12.87
N LEU A 270 7.96 16.95 -13.64
CA LEU A 270 6.92 17.27 -14.63
C LEU A 270 7.31 16.82 -16.04
N GLY A 271 8.31 15.94 -16.17
CA GLY A 271 8.87 15.49 -17.45
C GLY A 271 9.63 16.62 -18.14
N ASP A 272 9.24 16.96 -19.37
CA ASP A 272 9.90 18.01 -20.17
C ASP A 272 9.81 19.42 -19.53
N HIS A 273 8.95 19.59 -18.53
CA HIS A 273 8.78 20.85 -17.79
C HIS A 273 9.68 20.97 -16.55
N GLY A 274 10.48 19.94 -16.24
CA GLY A 274 11.48 19.95 -15.18
C GLY A 274 10.96 19.61 -13.78
N LEU A 275 11.82 19.78 -12.78
CA LEU A 275 11.55 19.44 -11.38
C LEU A 275 10.96 20.62 -10.62
N VAL A 276 9.90 20.38 -9.85
CA VAL A 276 9.26 21.39 -8.99
C VAL A 276 9.03 20.83 -7.60
N ARG A 277 8.93 21.69 -6.57
CA ARG A 277 8.64 21.29 -5.19
C ARG A 277 7.33 21.92 -4.69
N PRO A 278 6.18 21.42 -5.16
CA PRO A 278 4.88 21.80 -4.63
C PRO A 278 4.76 21.43 -3.15
N TRP A 279 3.77 22.06 -2.50
CA TRP A 279 3.41 21.76 -1.13
C TRP A 279 1.90 21.79 -0.98
N ALA A 280 1.40 21.06 0.01
CA ALA A 280 0.03 21.14 0.49
C ALA A 280 0.02 21.03 2.02
N SER A 281 -1.06 21.44 2.66
CA SER A 281 -1.19 21.34 4.10
C SER A 281 -2.59 20.91 4.53
N VAL A 282 -2.64 20.27 5.68
CA VAL A 282 -3.89 19.94 6.37
C VAL A 282 -3.88 20.56 7.75
N LYS A 283 -5.04 21.01 8.22
CA LYS A 283 -5.26 21.45 9.59
C LYS A 283 -5.80 20.27 10.41
N ILE A 284 -5.23 20.08 11.59
CA ILE A 284 -5.58 19.02 12.54
C ILE A 284 -6.10 19.67 13.83
N ASP A 285 -7.39 19.49 14.11
CA ASP A 285 -8.07 20.10 15.26
C ASP A 285 -9.30 19.25 15.64
N GLY A 286 -9.07 18.10 16.28
CA GLY A 286 -10.09 17.07 16.53
C GLY A 286 -10.44 16.25 15.28
N GLU A 287 -10.42 16.89 14.11
CA GLU A 287 -10.60 16.30 12.78
C GLU A 287 -9.51 16.78 11.82
N ILE A 288 -9.36 16.07 10.69
CA ILE A 288 -8.41 16.41 9.62
C ILE A 288 -9.16 17.20 8.55
N THR A 289 -8.69 18.41 8.24
CA THR A 289 -9.28 19.26 7.21
C THR A 289 -8.22 19.71 6.22
N VAL A 290 -8.48 19.55 4.92
CA VAL A 290 -7.56 19.97 3.85
C VAL A 290 -7.61 21.49 3.71
N ASN A 291 -6.44 22.16 3.75
CA ASN A 291 -6.38 23.57 3.40
C ASN A 291 -6.53 23.73 1.89
N PRO A 292 -7.31 24.70 1.39
CA PRO A 292 -7.52 24.86 -0.05
C PRO A 292 -6.24 25.30 -0.76
N ALA A 293 -6.13 24.93 -2.04
CA ALA A 293 -5.03 25.36 -2.88
C ALA A 293 -4.98 26.90 -3.00
N PRO A 294 -3.78 27.52 -3.11
CA PRO A 294 -3.65 28.96 -3.28
C PRO A 294 -4.47 29.53 -4.44
N GLU A 295 -5.06 30.70 -4.25
CA GLU A 295 -5.84 31.37 -5.29
C GLU A 295 -4.96 31.72 -6.51
N GLY A 296 -5.53 31.58 -7.71
CA GLY A 296 -4.89 31.99 -8.97
C GLY A 296 -3.91 30.98 -9.58
N ILE A 297 -3.75 29.78 -9.00
CA ILE A 297 -2.94 28.71 -9.61
C ILE A 297 -3.74 27.93 -10.67
N GLY A 298 -3.05 27.39 -11.68
CA GLY A 298 -3.70 26.65 -12.76
C GLY A 298 -4.28 25.30 -12.32
N PRO A 299 -5.25 24.73 -13.06
CA PRO A 299 -5.94 23.49 -12.67
C PRO A 299 -5.01 22.29 -12.38
N ASN A 300 -3.92 22.13 -13.14
CA ASN A 300 -2.94 21.07 -12.89
C ASN A 300 -2.19 21.25 -11.56
N TRP A 301 -1.95 22.50 -11.15
CA TRP A 301 -1.33 22.80 -9.85
C TRP A 301 -2.28 22.56 -8.69
N VAL A 302 -3.58 22.82 -8.89
CA VAL A 302 -4.63 22.45 -7.93
C VAL A 302 -4.64 20.93 -7.74
N LYS A 303 -4.60 20.14 -8.82
CA LYS A 303 -4.54 18.67 -8.72
C LYS A 303 -3.32 18.15 -7.96
N ILE A 304 -2.13 18.69 -8.24
CA ILE A 304 -0.91 18.31 -7.53
C ILE A 304 -1.01 18.68 -6.04
N HIS A 305 -1.52 19.87 -5.75
CA HIS A 305 -1.78 20.31 -4.37
C HIS A 305 -2.75 19.35 -3.66
N ASP A 306 -3.90 19.08 -4.25
CA ASP A 306 -4.94 18.25 -3.65
C ASP A 306 -4.48 16.80 -3.49
N GLY A 307 -3.73 16.27 -4.46
CA GLY A 307 -3.10 14.96 -4.36
C GLY A 307 -2.09 14.87 -3.20
N LEU A 308 -1.27 15.91 -2.98
CA LEU A 308 -0.38 15.98 -1.82
C LEU A 308 -1.17 16.03 -0.51
N ALA A 309 -2.23 16.84 -0.44
CA ALA A 309 -3.08 16.92 0.74
C ALA A 309 -3.71 15.55 1.05
N ASN A 310 -4.21 14.85 0.03
CA ASN A 310 -4.84 13.54 0.18
C ASN A 310 -3.84 12.48 0.68
N VAL A 311 -2.58 12.56 0.28
CA VAL A 311 -1.52 11.70 0.83
C VAL A 311 -1.31 11.95 2.32
N ILE A 312 -1.37 13.20 2.79
CA ILE A 312 -1.29 13.51 4.23
C ILE A 312 -2.50 12.92 4.96
N VAL A 313 -3.72 13.15 4.45
CA VAL A 313 -4.95 12.62 5.05
C VAL A 313 -4.88 11.10 5.15
N THR A 314 -4.55 10.43 4.04
CA THR A 314 -4.40 8.97 3.99
C THR A 314 -3.37 8.48 5.00
N ALA A 315 -2.24 9.17 5.14
CA ALA A 315 -1.21 8.79 6.10
C ALA A 315 -1.70 8.89 7.55
N LEU A 316 -2.40 9.97 7.90
CA LEU A 316 -2.93 10.22 9.24
C LEU A 316 -4.10 9.29 9.61
N GLU A 317 -4.86 8.80 8.63
CA GLU A 317 -5.95 7.85 8.84
C GLU A 317 -5.46 6.40 8.93
N THR A 318 -4.44 6.04 8.16
CA THR A 318 -3.98 4.64 8.04
C THR A 318 -2.88 4.28 9.03
N LEU A 319 -1.94 5.17 9.32
CA LEU A 319 -0.83 4.88 10.24
C LEU A 319 -1.30 4.49 11.66
N PRO A 320 -2.23 5.23 12.30
CA PRO A 320 -2.71 4.87 13.64
C PRO A 320 -3.34 3.47 13.67
N ARG A 321 -4.16 3.16 12.67
CA ARG A 321 -4.81 1.84 12.54
C ARG A 321 -3.77 0.74 12.40
N GLN A 322 -2.74 0.95 11.58
CA GLN A 322 -1.65 -0.03 11.40
C GLN A 322 -0.86 -0.26 12.69
N LEU A 323 -0.62 0.80 13.47
CA LEU A 323 0.06 0.70 14.76
C LEU A 323 -0.79 -0.07 15.80
N LEU A 324 -2.09 0.22 15.88
CA LEU A 324 -3.01 -0.51 16.78
C LEU A 324 -3.16 -1.98 16.39
N GLN A 325 -3.27 -2.26 15.10
CA GLN A 325 -3.31 -3.63 14.58
C GLN A 325 -2.03 -4.40 14.91
N ALA A 326 -0.86 -3.75 14.82
CA ALA A 326 0.41 -4.40 15.14
C ALA A 326 0.52 -4.86 16.61
N VAL A 327 -0.23 -4.21 17.51
CA VAL A 327 -0.31 -4.59 18.93
C VAL A 327 -1.53 -5.45 19.26
N GLY A 328 -2.35 -5.78 18.26
CA GLY A 328 -3.54 -6.61 18.42
C GLY A 328 -4.74 -5.88 19.04
N LEU A 329 -4.79 -4.55 18.96
CA LEU A 329 -5.93 -3.77 19.42
C LEU A 329 -6.92 -3.53 18.26
N GLN A 330 -8.21 -3.69 18.55
CA GLN A 330 -9.32 -3.41 17.65
C GLN A 330 -10.13 -2.22 18.19
N THR A 331 -9.48 -1.08 18.28
CA THR A 331 -10.05 0.16 18.83
C THR A 331 -9.92 1.28 17.80
N ASP A 332 -10.88 2.20 17.78
CA ASP A 332 -10.85 3.34 16.89
C ASP A 332 -10.08 4.51 17.52
N CYS A 333 -9.37 5.27 16.68
CA CYS A 333 -8.72 6.51 17.09
C CYS A 333 -9.70 7.68 16.97
N VAL A 334 -9.77 8.51 18.00
CA VAL A 334 -10.57 9.74 18.03
C VAL A 334 -9.72 10.93 18.51
N ASN A 335 -10.24 12.15 18.32
CA ASN A 335 -9.63 13.39 18.82
C ASN A 335 -8.18 13.61 18.37
N ILE A 336 -7.93 13.59 17.04
CA ILE A 336 -6.60 13.82 16.51
C ILE A 336 -6.12 15.26 16.81
N SER A 337 -4.87 15.41 17.28
CA SER A 337 -4.25 16.72 17.51
C SER A 337 -2.74 16.70 17.26
N ILE A 338 -2.14 17.89 17.12
CA ILE A 338 -0.69 18.10 16.99
C ILE A 338 -0.16 18.79 18.24
N HIS A 339 0.94 18.28 18.79
CA HIS A 339 1.65 18.85 19.93
C HIS A 339 3.16 18.79 19.70
N GLU A 340 3.79 19.92 19.35
CA GLU A 340 5.26 20.04 19.25
C GLU A 340 5.96 18.93 18.44
N GLY A 341 5.43 18.63 17.25
CA GLY A 341 5.97 17.59 16.36
C GLY A 341 5.46 16.17 16.65
N TRP A 342 4.53 16.03 17.59
CA TRP A 342 3.79 14.81 17.87
C TRP A 342 2.37 14.90 17.32
N ILE A 343 1.89 13.80 16.76
CA ILE A 343 0.48 13.60 16.45
C ILE A 343 -0.07 12.67 17.52
N THR A 344 -1.23 13.03 18.08
CA THR A 344 -1.84 12.31 19.19
C THR A 344 -3.28 11.94 18.90
N HIS A 345 -3.72 10.82 19.45
CA HIS A 345 -5.10 10.35 19.43
C HIS A 345 -5.52 9.86 20.82
N ASP A 346 -6.81 9.96 21.11
CA ASP A 346 -7.47 9.20 22.15
C ASP A 346 -7.99 7.88 21.54
N LEU A 347 -8.09 6.82 22.35
CA LEU A 347 -8.67 5.55 21.94
C LEU A 347 -10.13 5.49 22.40
N SER A 348 -11.03 5.06 21.52
CA SER A 348 -12.44 4.87 21.89
C SER A 348 -12.57 3.75 22.94
N GLU A 349 -13.41 3.94 23.95
CA GLU A 349 -13.72 2.88 24.95
C GLU A 349 -14.33 1.62 24.33
#